data_AF-A0A1B6GPV0-F1
#
_entry.id   AF-A0A1B6GPV0-F1
#
_cell.length_a   1.000
_cell.length_b   1.000
_cell.length_c   1.000
_cell.angle_alpha   90.00
_cell.angle_beta   90.00
_cell.angle_gamma   90.00
#
_symmetry.space_group_name_H-M   'P 1'
#
loop_
_entity.id
_entity.type
_entity.pdbx_description
1 polymer ?
#
loop_
_entity_poly.entity_id
_entity_poly.type
_entity_poly.pdbx_seq_one_letter_code
_entity_poly.pdbx_strand_id
1 'polypeptide(L)'
;MKFFATLLVVFFVSAAVLVSAKSMKKDKDKVGDGSNVATKNCHYEKGPWSECDKTSNLKSRQLTLKKPQAGCEQTKSISKKCKKAKKSCKYEKGTWTECNADKEMIRVDKLKRKDDSCESEKRV
;
A
#
# COMPACT_ATOMS: atom_id res chain seq x y z
N MET A 1 52.52 27.73 15.20
CA MET A 1 51.22 28.39 14.92
C MET A 1 50.82 28.25 13.44
N LYS A 2 50.60 27.02 12.95
CA LYS A 2 50.20 26.75 11.55
C LYS A 2 49.22 25.58 11.38
N PHE A 3 48.84 24.92 12.49
CA PHE A 3 47.96 23.75 12.50
C PHE A 3 46.53 24.05 13.02
N PHE A 4 46.30 25.21 13.63
CA PHE A 4 44.96 25.61 14.08
C PHE A 4 44.13 26.30 12.98
N ALA A 5 44.78 26.79 11.92
CA ALA A 5 44.11 27.49 10.81
C ALA A 5 43.50 26.54 9.77
N THR A 6 43.99 25.31 9.65
CA THR A 6 43.46 24.32 8.68
C THR A 6 42.21 23.61 9.19
N LEU A 7 42.03 23.46 10.50
CA LEU A 7 40.87 22.79 11.10
C LEU A 7 39.58 23.63 11.03
N LEU A 8 39.68 24.97 11.03
CA LEU A 8 38.52 25.85 10.89
C LEU A 8 38.03 25.97 9.44
N VAL A 9 38.90 25.75 8.45
CA VAL A 9 38.54 25.78 7.02
C VAL A 9 37.81 24.49 6.59
N VAL A 10 38.17 23.34 7.15
CA VAL A 10 37.47 22.06 6.86
C VAL A 10 36.06 22.01 7.48
N PHE A 11 35.84 22.67 8.62
CA PHE A 11 34.51 22.81 9.21
C PHE A 11 33.59 23.76 8.43
N PHE A 12 34.13 24.80 7.78
CA PHE A 12 33.33 25.68 6.92
C PHE A 12 33.00 25.07 5.55
N VAL A 13 33.85 24.18 5.01
CA VAL A 13 33.59 23.49 3.72
C VAL A 13 32.57 22.34 3.86
N SER A 14 32.45 21.73 5.04
CA SER A 14 31.47 20.64 5.28
C SER A 14 30.03 21.14 5.54
N ALA A 15 29.84 22.41 5.91
CA ALA A 15 28.52 23.00 6.11
C ALA A 15 27.82 23.44 4.80
N ALA A 16 28.52 23.45 3.66
CA ALA A 16 27.98 23.95 2.39
C ALA A 16 27.16 22.92 1.59
N VAL A 17 27.03 21.66 2.05
CA VAL A 17 26.24 20.63 1.33
C VAL A 17 24.77 20.54 1.77
N LEU A 18 24.32 21.38 2.70
CA LEU A 18 22.89 21.49 3.04
C LEU A 18 22.18 22.62 2.26
N VAL A 19 22.44 22.70 0.96
CA VAL A 19 21.61 23.50 0.03
C VAL A 19 20.29 22.75 -0.24
N SER A 20 19.28 23.13 0.53
CA SER A 20 17.88 23.33 0.16
C SER A 20 17.25 22.35 -0.85
N ALA A 21 16.80 21.17 -0.38
CA ALA A 21 15.66 20.49 -0.99
C ALA A 21 14.36 21.06 -0.42
N LYS A 22 13.89 22.18 -1.00
CA LYS A 22 12.60 22.79 -0.67
C LYS A 22 11.50 21.80 -1.07
N SER A 23 10.82 21.26 -0.06
CA SER A 23 9.63 20.42 -0.23
C SER A 23 8.63 21.15 -1.12
N MET A 24 8.36 20.60 -2.30
CA MET A 24 7.29 21.10 -3.17
C MET A 24 5.97 20.83 -2.45
N LYS A 25 5.50 21.85 -1.71
CA LYS A 25 4.12 21.90 -1.25
C LYS A 25 3.28 21.95 -2.52
N LYS A 26 2.62 20.83 -2.80
CA LYS A 26 1.74 20.67 -3.94
C LYS A 26 0.56 21.61 -3.70
N ASP A 27 0.64 22.82 -4.23
CA ASP A 27 -0.48 23.75 -4.31
C ASP A 27 -1.59 23.02 -5.06
N LYS A 28 -2.60 22.60 -4.31
CA LYS A 28 -3.89 22.24 -4.89
C LYS A 28 -4.51 23.56 -5.26
N ASP A 29 -4.31 23.97 -6.50
CA ASP A 29 -5.15 24.96 -7.16
C ASP A 29 -6.60 24.45 -7.09
N LYS A 30 -7.33 24.87 -6.06
CA LYS A 30 -8.78 24.93 -6.12
C LYS A 30 -9.12 26.15 -6.97
N VAL A 31 -8.96 26.01 -8.28
CA VAL A 31 -9.73 26.83 -9.21
C VAL A 31 -11.16 26.27 -9.14
N GLY A 32 -11.91 26.80 -8.17
CA GLY A 32 -13.35 26.85 -8.25
C GLY A 32 -13.72 27.91 -9.27
N ASP A 33 -13.49 27.62 -10.54
CA ASP A 33 -14.12 28.35 -11.63
C ASP A 33 -15.40 27.58 -11.97
N GLY A 34 -16.52 28.14 -11.52
CA GLY A 34 -17.86 27.67 -11.82
C GLY A 34 -18.24 27.92 -13.28
N SER A 35 -17.41 27.48 -14.22
CA SER A 35 -17.77 27.37 -15.61
C SER A 35 -18.27 25.96 -15.88
N ASN A 36 -19.53 25.88 -16.29
CA ASN A 36 -20.24 24.68 -16.71
C ASN A 36 -19.62 24.10 -18.00
N VAL A 37 -18.35 23.69 -17.96
CA VAL A 37 -17.83 22.73 -18.93
C VAL A 37 -18.31 21.39 -18.42
N ALA A 38 -19.44 20.94 -18.96
CA ALA A 38 -19.90 19.57 -18.81
C ALA A 38 -18.79 18.63 -19.32
N THR A 39 -17.80 18.33 -18.47
CA THR A 39 -16.89 17.22 -18.69
C THR A 39 -17.81 16.03 -18.93
N LYS A 40 -17.74 15.44 -20.13
CA LYS A 40 -18.60 14.33 -20.57
C LYS A 40 -18.26 13.09 -19.74
N ASN A 41 -18.64 13.10 -18.47
CA ASN A 41 -18.36 12.04 -17.53
C ASN A 41 -19.41 10.97 -17.76
N CYS A 42 -19.08 10.00 -18.60
CA CYS A 42 -19.92 8.84 -18.86
C CYS A 42 -20.24 8.12 -17.53
N HIS A 43 -21.52 8.08 -17.17
CA HIS A 43 -21.98 7.47 -15.92
C HIS A 43 -22.30 6.00 -16.11
N TYR A 44 -21.48 5.13 -15.53
CA TYR A 44 -21.62 3.68 -15.62
C TYR A 44 -22.18 3.05 -14.35
N GLU A 45 -23.04 2.06 -14.53
CA GLU A 45 -23.35 1.05 -13.53
C GLU A 45 -22.24 0.00 -13.48
N LYS A 46 -21.97 -0.53 -12.28
CA LYS A 46 -20.86 -1.45 -12.01
C LYS A 46 -21.42 -2.83 -11.76
N GLY A 47 -21.11 -3.79 -12.64
CA GLY A 47 -21.37 -5.20 -12.38
C GLY A 47 -20.53 -5.78 -11.24
N PRO A 48 -20.81 -7.04 -10.85
CA PRO A 48 -20.00 -7.76 -9.87
C PRO A 48 -18.58 -7.99 -10.40
N TRP A 49 -17.61 -8.10 -9.47
CA TRP A 49 -16.27 -8.57 -9.83
C TRP A 49 -16.30 -10.06 -10.11
N SER A 50 -15.57 -10.50 -11.14
CA SER A 50 -15.25 -11.90 -11.34
C SER A 50 -14.44 -12.45 -10.18
N GLU A 51 -14.36 -13.78 -10.13
CA GLU A 51 -13.34 -14.47 -9.36
C GLU A 51 -11.93 -14.08 -9.81
N CYS A 52 -10.97 -14.31 -8.92
CA CYS A 52 -9.57 -14.07 -9.22
C CYS A 52 -9.04 -15.16 -10.16
N ASP A 53 -8.54 -14.75 -11.32
CA ASP A 53 -7.74 -15.63 -12.18
C ASP A 53 -6.39 -15.92 -11.49
N LYS A 54 -6.11 -17.20 -11.26
CA LYS A 54 -4.91 -17.67 -10.57
C LYS A 54 -3.63 -17.42 -11.39
N THR A 55 -3.74 -17.40 -12.72
CA THR A 55 -2.61 -17.26 -13.63
C THR A 55 -2.19 -15.80 -13.75
N SER A 56 -3.15 -14.90 -14.01
CA SER A 56 -2.86 -13.46 -14.19
C SER A 56 -2.91 -12.64 -12.89
N ASN A 57 -3.45 -13.19 -11.80
CA ASN A 57 -3.77 -12.49 -10.56
C ASN A 57 -4.65 -11.24 -10.78
N LEU A 58 -5.55 -11.32 -11.77
CA LEU A 58 -6.50 -10.26 -12.09
C LEU A 58 -7.93 -10.74 -11.86
N LYS A 59 -8.80 -9.79 -11.58
CA LYS A 59 -10.25 -9.95 -11.66
C LYS A 59 -10.82 -8.84 -12.53
N SER A 60 -11.87 -9.13 -13.26
CA SER A 60 -12.52 -8.19 -14.17
C SER A 60 -13.97 -7.95 -13.79
N ARG A 61 -14.56 -6.87 -14.29
CA ARG A 61 -16.01 -6.65 -14.25
C ARG A 61 -16.46 -5.83 -15.43
N GLN A 62 -17.74 -5.95 -15.75
CA GLN A 62 -18.38 -5.12 -16.76
C GLN A 62 -18.96 -3.84 -16.15
N LEU A 63 -18.88 -2.77 -16.93
CA LEU A 63 -19.50 -1.48 -16.67
C LEU A 63 -20.52 -1.21 -17.78
N THR A 64 -21.76 -0.91 -17.42
CA THR A 64 -22.84 -0.64 -18.37
C THR A 64 -23.27 0.81 -18.26
N LEU A 65 -23.39 1.50 -19.38
CA LEU A 65 -23.74 2.92 -19.40
C LEU A 65 -25.19 3.11 -18.93
N LYS A 66 -25.40 3.99 -17.95
CA LYS A 66 -26.74 4.20 -17.37
C LYS A 66 -27.69 4.91 -18.33
N LYS A 67 -27.15 5.83 -19.13
CA LYS A 67 -27.91 6.63 -20.11
C LYS A 67 -27.08 6.74 -21.38
N PRO A 68 -27.65 6.42 -22.57
CA PRO A 68 -26.97 6.63 -23.84
C PRO A 68 -26.48 8.07 -23.96
N GLN A 69 -25.19 8.24 -24.26
CA GLN A 69 -24.56 9.54 -24.39
C GLN A 69 -23.53 9.49 -25.52
N ALA A 70 -23.56 10.49 -26.39
CA ALA A 70 -22.62 10.57 -27.51
C ALA A 70 -21.17 10.63 -27.00
N GLY A 71 -20.32 9.75 -27.54
CA GLY A 71 -18.91 9.63 -27.14
C GLY A 71 -18.66 8.71 -25.93
N CYS A 72 -19.69 8.03 -25.42
CA CYS A 72 -19.56 7.01 -24.37
C CYS A 72 -19.81 5.62 -24.94
N GLU A 73 -18.92 4.66 -24.65
CA GLU A 73 -19.16 3.25 -24.95
C GLU A 73 -20.32 2.72 -24.10
N GLN A 74 -21.21 1.91 -24.70
CA GLN A 74 -22.36 1.33 -24.00
C GLN A 74 -21.94 0.36 -22.90
N THR A 75 -20.89 -0.42 -23.15
CA THR A 75 -20.34 -1.40 -22.19
C THR A 75 -18.82 -1.36 -22.26
N LYS A 76 -18.17 -1.41 -21.10
CA LYS A 76 -16.71 -1.55 -21.03
C LYS A 76 -16.27 -2.48 -19.91
N SER A 77 -15.15 -3.16 -20.13
CA SER A 77 -14.54 -4.04 -19.13
C SER A 77 -13.44 -3.30 -18.37
N ILE A 78 -13.37 -3.51 -17.05
CA ILE A 78 -12.24 -3.05 -16.24
C ILE A 78 -11.64 -4.23 -15.48
N SER A 79 -10.32 -4.21 -15.31
CA SER A 79 -9.60 -5.20 -14.53
C SER A 79 -8.92 -4.57 -13.32
N LYS A 80 -8.70 -5.37 -12.29
CA LYS A 80 -7.92 -4.99 -11.11
C LYS A 80 -7.13 -6.20 -10.63
N LYS A 81 -5.94 -5.96 -10.10
CA LYS A 81 -5.19 -6.99 -9.36
C LYS A 81 -6.03 -7.55 -8.23
N CYS A 82 -6.02 -8.87 -8.10
CA CYS A 82 -6.60 -9.52 -6.95
C CYS A 82 -5.91 -9.00 -5.69
N LYS A 83 -6.66 -8.87 -4.60
CA LYS A 83 -5.99 -8.76 -3.31
C LYS A 83 -5.27 -10.10 -3.13
N LYS A 84 -3.94 -10.09 -3.07
CA LYS A 84 -3.23 -11.20 -2.42
C LYS A 84 -3.94 -11.36 -1.09
N ALA A 85 -4.56 -12.51 -0.86
CA ALA A 85 -5.06 -12.81 0.46
C ALA A 85 -3.86 -12.54 1.38
N LYS A 86 -3.97 -11.56 2.27
CA LYS A 86 -3.00 -11.39 3.33
C LYS A 86 -3.25 -12.60 4.24
N LYS A 87 -2.82 -13.78 3.80
CA LYS A 87 -2.80 -15.02 4.55
C LYS A 87 -1.64 -14.90 5.54
N SER A 88 -1.65 -13.86 6.36
CA SER A 88 -0.95 -13.96 7.62
C SER A 88 -1.73 -15.01 8.40
N CYS A 89 -1.14 -16.20 8.55
CA CYS A 89 -1.65 -17.21 9.44
C CYS A 89 -1.89 -16.54 10.80
N LYS A 90 -3.15 -16.53 11.24
CA LYS A 90 -3.54 -15.88 12.49
C LYS A 90 -3.49 -16.93 13.58
N TYR A 91 -2.67 -16.70 14.60
CA TYR A 91 -2.53 -17.62 15.71
C TYR A 91 -3.15 -17.06 17.00
N GLU A 92 -3.64 -17.95 17.86
CA GLU A 92 -3.97 -17.73 19.25
C GLU A 92 -2.71 -17.88 20.06
N LYS A 93 -2.39 -16.88 20.89
CA LYS A 93 -1.16 -16.89 21.67
C LYS A 93 -1.28 -17.92 22.79
N GLY A 94 -0.29 -18.79 22.91
CA GLY A 94 -0.17 -19.69 24.05
C GLY A 94 0.34 -18.98 25.30
N THR A 95 0.38 -19.72 26.40
CA THR A 95 1.04 -19.30 27.64
C THR A 95 2.56 -19.38 27.46
N TRP A 96 3.28 -18.38 27.97
CA TRP A 96 4.74 -18.43 28.04
C TRP A 96 5.19 -19.46 29.06
N THR A 97 6.24 -20.21 28.74
CA THR A 97 6.96 -21.02 29.72
C THR A 97 7.69 -20.12 30.72
N GLU A 98 8.09 -20.72 31.84
CA GLU A 98 9.09 -20.10 32.71
C GLU A 98 10.42 -19.88 31.97
N CYS A 99 11.25 -19.01 32.53
CA CYS A 99 12.56 -18.68 31.99
C CYS A 99 13.49 -19.89 32.17
N ASN A 100 14.06 -20.39 31.08
CA ASN A 100 15.00 -21.50 31.14
C ASN A 100 16.40 -21.04 31.62
N ALA A 101 17.34 -21.98 31.76
CA ALA A 101 18.72 -21.69 32.15
C ALA A 101 19.43 -20.73 31.16
N ASP A 102 19.02 -20.75 29.89
CA ASP A 102 19.55 -19.90 28.83
C ASP A 102 18.90 -18.51 28.78
N LYS A 103 18.02 -18.19 29.75
CA LYS A 103 17.25 -16.95 29.85
C LYS A 103 16.26 -16.72 28.72
N GLU A 104 15.78 -17.80 28.10
CA GLU A 104 14.77 -17.79 27.06
C GLU A 104 13.40 -18.20 27.60
N MET A 105 12.36 -17.74 26.93
CA MET A 105 10.97 -18.11 27.20
C MET A 105 10.35 -18.58 25.89
N ILE A 106 9.49 -19.58 25.98
CA ILE A 106 8.95 -20.23 24.79
C ILE A 106 7.44 -20.23 24.92
N ARG A 107 6.72 -19.94 23.84
CA ARG A 107 5.29 -20.22 23.78
C ARG A 107 4.90 -20.87 22.47
N VAL A 108 3.81 -21.61 22.50
CA VAL A 108 3.24 -22.26 21.31
C VAL A 108 1.93 -21.57 20.96
N ASP A 109 1.89 -20.92 19.81
CA ASP A 109 0.72 -20.23 19.29
C ASP A 109 -0.06 -21.17 18.33
N LYS A 110 -1.39 -21.30 18.49
CA LYS A 110 -2.23 -22.24 17.71
C LYS A 110 -3.00 -21.56 16.59
N LEU A 111 -3.16 -22.20 15.43
CA LEU A 111 -3.83 -21.58 14.28
C LEU A 111 -5.33 -21.36 14.53
N LYS A 112 -5.81 -20.11 14.39
CA LYS A 112 -7.22 -19.71 14.64
C LYS A 112 -8.23 -20.34 13.68
N ARG A 113 -7.82 -20.58 12.44
CA ARG A 113 -8.67 -21.14 11.38
C ARG A 113 -7.87 -22.13 10.58
N LYS A 114 -8.36 -23.36 10.48
CA LYS A 114 -7.73 -24.42 9.68
C LYS A 114 -7.53 -23.91 8.24
N ASP A 115 -6.29 -23.92 7.81
CA ASP A 115 -5.87 -23.55 6.46
C ASP A 115 -4.65 -24.41 6.13
N ASP A 116 -4.73 -25.24 5.09
CA ASP A 116 -3.68 -26.19 4.73
C ASP A 116 -2.40 -25.51 4.22
N SER A 117 -2.43 -24.18 4.01
CA SER A 117 -1.24 -23.37 3.69
C SER A 117 -0.52 -22.79 4.91
N CYS A 118 -1.01 -23.07 6.12
CA CYS A 118 -0.45 -22.60 7.39
C CYS A 118 -0.08 -23.79 8.28
N GLU A 119 0.99 -23.66 9.06
CA GLU A 119 1.30 -24.60 10.12
C GLU A 119 0.21 -24.53 11.20
N SER A 120 -0.16 -25.68 11.78
CA SER A 120 -1.20 -25.74 12.83
C SER A 120 -0.74 -25.07 14.12
N GLU A 121 0.56 -25.06 14.38
CA GLU A 121 1.18 -24.49 15.58
C GLU A 121 2.47 -23.76 15.23
N LYS A 122 2.77 -22.69 15.94
CA LYS A 122 3.99 -21.88 15.79
C LYS A 122 4.67 -21.70 17.14
N ARG A 123 5.95 -22.05 17.23
CA ARG A 123 6.80 -21.74 18.39
C ARG A 123 7.34 -20.31 18.28
N VAL A 124 7.24 -19.54 19.37
CA VAL A 124 7.75 -18.16 19.50
C VAL A 124 8.67 -18.07 20.71
#